data_AF-A0A4Z0ATQ6-F1
#
_entry.id   AF-A0A4Z0ATQ6-F1
#
_cell.length_a   1.000
_cell.length_b   1.000
_cell.length_c   1.000
_cell.angle_alpha   90.00
_cell.angle_beta   90.00
_cell.angle_gamma   90.00
#
_symmetry.space_group_name_H-M   'P 1'
#
loop_
_entity.id
_entity.type
_entity.pdbx_description
1 polymer ?
#
loop_
_entity_poly.entity_id
_entity_poly.type
_entity_poly.pdbx_seq_one_letter_code
_entity_poly.pdbx_strand_id
1 'polypeptide(L)'
;MPISDHDQHYTCPTCSWTHTVPDSIDNKCLDTHTWLCNTCPHPVHIMIRDDHGRRCLVQRVRAQLLESGDEILYDAGNGMTPAHVRTSAKATAKGHAGQWSLSLSGPHTLMVPPFRYFNRILPA
;
A
#
# COMPACT_ATOMS: atom_id res chain seq x y z
N MET A 1 3.50 1.76 7.86
CA MET A 1 2.88 2.96 7.25
C MET A 1 1.70 3.32 8.13
N PRO A 2 1.58 4.56 8.62
CA PRO A 2 0.43 5.00 9.44
C PRO A 2 -0.84 5.14 8.60
N ILE A 3 -2.00 5.35 9.25
CA ILE A 3 -3.23 5.86 8.61
C ILE A 3 -2.86 7.16 7.86
N SER A 4 -3.32 7.28 6.63
CA SER A 4 -3.05 8.44 5.78
C SER A 4 -4.26 9.37 5.77
N ASP A 5 -4.05 10.69 5.68
CA ASP A 5 -5.12 11.68 5.51
C ASP A 5 -5.87 11.51 4.18
N HIS A 6 -5.29 10.76 3.24
CA HIS A 6 -5.93 10.36 1.99
C HIS A 6 -6.88 9.16 2.16
N ASP A 7 -6.78 8.40 3.26
CA ASP A 7 -7.66 7.27 3.52
C ASP A 7 -9.07 7.78 3.80
N GLN A 8 -10.08 7.13 3.21
CA GLN A 8 -11.49 7.52 3.36
C GLN A 8 -12.28 6.44 4.10
N HIS A 9 -12.11 5.19 3.70
CA HIS A 9 -12.83 4.05 4.26
C HIS A 9 -11.93 2.81 4.31
N TYR A 10 -12.13 1.99 5.33
CA TYR A 10 -11.55 0.65 5.45
C TYR A 10 -12.68 -0.36 5.40
N THR A 11 -12.51 -1.39 4.58
CA THR A 11 -13.50 -2.47 4.46
C THR A 11 -12.79 -3.82 4.47
N CYS A 12 -13.29 -4.76 5.25
CA CYS A 12 -12.85 -6.14 5.14
C CYS A 12 -13.71 -6.87 4.08
N PRO A 13 -13.13 -7.39 2.99
CA PRO A 13 -13.90 -8.06 1.93
C PRO A 13 -14.55 -9.37 2.41
N THR A 14 -14.05 -9.97 3.49
CA THR A 14 -14.55 -11.26 4.01
C THR A 14 -15.64 -11.08 5.07
N CYS A 15 -15.43 -10.17 6.02
CA CYS A 15 -16.36 -9.95 7.14
C CYS A 15 -17.38 -8.85 6.87
N SER A 16 -17.23 -8.10 5.78
CA SER A 16 -18.09 -6.98 5.38
C SER A 16 -18.21 -5.84 6.40
N TRP A 17 -17.35 -5.79 7.43
CA TRP A 17 -17.28 -4.60 8.27
C TRP A 17 -16.66 -3.44 7.49
N THR A 18 -17.15 -2.23 7.77
CA THR A 18 -16.66 -0.99 7.16
C THR A 18 -16.47 0.07 8.24
N HIS A 19 -15.38 0.82 8.16
CA HIS A 19 -15.09 1.98 9.00
C HIS A 19 -14.75 3.19 8.14
N THR A 20 -15.26 4.36 8.52
CA THR A 20 -15.01 5.63 7.82
C THR A 20 -13.99 6.46 8.60
N VAL A 21 -13.05 7.08 7.90
CA VAL A 21 -12.08 8.02 8.50
C VAL A 21 -12.76 9.39 8.67
N PRO A 22 -12.58 10.11 9.80
CA PRO A 22 -11.57 9.93 10.84
C PRO A 22 -12.06 9.25 12.12
N ASP A 23 -13.20 8.55 12.09
CA ASP A 23 -13.67 7.82 13.28
C ASP A 23 -12.54 6.92 13.75
N SER A 24 -12.19 7.01 15.05
CA SER A 24 -11.06 6.29 15.62
C SER A 24 -11.14 4.83 15.19
N ILE A 25 -10.21 4.38 14.35
CA ILE A 25 -10.17 2.98 13.92
C ILE A 25 -10.09 2.16 15.19
N ASP A 26 -11.13 1.39 15.47
CA ASP A 26 -11.10 0.46 16.59
C ASP A 26 -10.06 -0.60 16.26
N ASN A 27 -8.98 -0.64 17.04
CA ASN A 27 -7.94 -1.66 16.95
C ASN A 27 -8.52 -3.09 17.12
N LYS A 28 -9.79 -3.27 17.48
CA LYS A 28 -10.48 -4.57 17.44
C LYS A 28 -10.75 -5.08 16.03
N CYS A 29 -10.88 -4.21 15.04
CA CYS A 29 -11.29 -4.59 13.68
C CYS A 29 -10.09 -4.64 12.70
N LEU A 30 -9.12 -3.74 12.87
CA LEU A 30 -7.97 -3.57 11.97
C LEU A 30 -6.65 -3.57 12.76
N ASP A 31 -5.69 -4.38 12.34
CA ASP A 31 -4.30 -4.23 12.77
C ASP A 31 -3.57 -3.26 11.83
N THR A 32 -3.20 -2.09 12.35
CA THR A 32 -2.51 -1.02 11.59
C THR A 32 -1.03 -1.30 11.33
N HIS A 33 -0.46 -2.37 11.93
CA HIS A 33 0.91 -2.81 11.63
C HIS A 33 0.95 -3.76 10.44
N THR A 34 -0.07 -4.60 10.29
CA THR A 34 -0.15 -5.63 9.25
C THR A 34 -1.14 -5.30 8.14
N TRP A 35 -2.05 -4.35 8.38
CA TRP A 35 -3.17 -4.01 7.50
C TRP A 35 -4.11 -5.19 7.24
N LEU A 36 -4.25 -6.05 8.25
CA LEU A 36 -5.14 -7.20 8.23
C LEU A 36 -6.35 -6.96 9.14
N CYS A 37 -7.48 -7.56 8.76
CA CYS A 37 -8.63 -7.68 9.63
C CYS A 37 -8.28 -8.54 10.85
N ASN A 38 -8.55 -8.05 12.07
CA ASN A 38 -8.30 -8.82 13.30
C ASN A 38 -9.26 -9.99 13.50
N THR A 39 -10.38 -10.04 12.77
CA THR A 39 -11.39 -11.11 12.86
C THR A 39 -11.10 -12.29 11.92
N CYS A 40 -10.68 -12.04 10.67
CA CYS A 40 -10.51 -13.09 9.65
C CYS A 40 -9.11 -13.17 9.03
N PRO A 41 -8.09 -12.55 9.65
CA PRO A 41 -6.76 -12.24 9.09
C PRO A 41 -6.61 -11.89 7.58
N HIS A 42 -7.66 -11.43 6.89
CA HIS A 42 -7.56 -11.04 5.48
C HIS A 42 -7.12 -9.58 5.31
N PRO A 43 -6.42 -9.23 4.21
CA PRO A 43 -6.08 -7.86 3.87
C PRO A 43 -7.32 -6.98 3.79
N VAL A 44 -7.25 -5.79 4.40
CA VAL A 44 -8.34 -4.81 4.27
C VAL A 44 -8.21 -4.02 2.98
N HIS A 45 -9.36 -3.67 2.42
CA HIS A 45 -9.46 -2.74 1.30
C HIS A 45 -9.57 -1.32 1.85
N ILE A 46 -8.84 -0.40 1.23
CA ILE A 46 -8.77 0.98 1.64
C ILE A 46 -9.23 1.83 0.46
N MET A 47 -10.28 2.62 0.66
CA MET A 47 -10.65 3.64 -0.31
C MET A 47 -9.77 4.86 -0.06
N ILE A 48 -8.95 5.23 -1.03
CA ILE A 48 -8.08 6.40 -0.98
C ILE A 48 -8.61 7.47 -1.93
N ARG A 49 -8.54 8.74 -1.51
CA ARG A 49 -8.75 9.90 -2.39
C ARG A 49 -7.43 10.64 -2.58
N ASP A 50 -6.91 10.65 -3.81
CA ASP A 50 -5.68 11.37 -4.14
C ASP A 50 -5.88 12.90 -4.15
N ASP A 51 -4.78 13.64 -4.33
CA ASP A 51 -4.77 15.11 -4.36
C ASP A 51 -5.60 15.71 -5.52
N HIS A 52 -5.89 14.91 -6.55
CA HIS A 52 -6.73 15.29 -7.68
C HIS A 52 -8.21 14.88 -7.50
N GLY A 53 -8.57 14.37 -6.32
CA GLY A 53 -9.92 13.91 -6.00
C GLY A 53 -10.30 12.56 -6.60
N ARG A 54 -9.37 11.86 -7.25
CA ARG A 54 -9.62 10.51 -7.79
C ARG A 54 -9.68 9.51 -6.65
N ARG A 55 -10.62 8.57 -6.78
CA ARG A 55 -10.82 7.51 -5.79
C ARG A 55 -10.25 6.20 -6.30
N CYS A 56 -9.43 5.56 -5.48
CA CYS A 56 -8.83 4.27 -5.79
C CYS A 56 -9.07 3.32 -4.63
N LEU A 57 -9.43 2.07 -4.95
CA LEU A 57 -9.43 1.00 -3.96
C LEU A 57 -8.04 0.38 -3.91
N VAL A 58 -7.46 0.27 -2.72
CA VAL A 58 -6.10 -0.25 -2.56
C VAL A 58 -6.01 -1.28 -1.44
N GLN A 59 -4.92 -2.04 -1.44
CA GLN A 59 -4.43 -2.81 -0.30
C GLN A 59 -3.05 -2.31 0.10
N ARG A 60 -2.76 -2.29 1.40
CA ARG A 60 -1.40 -2.01 1.89
C ARG A 60 -0.59 -3.29 1.89
N VAL A 61 0.44 -3.32 1.06
CA VAL A 61 1.27 -4.50 0.81
C VAL A 61 2.73 -4.17 1.07
N ARG A 62 3.47 -5.10 1.67
CA ARG A 62 4.92 -4.95 1.89
C ARG A 62 5.66 -4.96 0.55
N ALA A 63 6.73 -4.19 0.44
CA ALA A 63 7.54 -4.04 -0.78
C ALA A 63 7.96 -5.39 -1.38
N GLN A 64 8.38 -6.33 -0.52
CA GLN A 64 8.81 -7.66 -0.95
C GLN A 64 7.70 -8.57 -1.51
N LEU A 65 6.43 -8.19 -1.32
CA LEU A 65 5.26 -8.92 -1.80
C LEU A 65 4.64 -8.27 -3.05
N LEU A 66 5.19 -7.14 -3.52
CA LEU A 66 4.80 -6.57 -4.80
C LEU A 66 5.38 -7.39 -5.93
N GLU A 67 4.63 -7.52 -7.02
CA GLU A 67 5.00 -8.29 -8.20
C GLU A 67 5.05 -7.41 -9.45
N SER A 68 5.72 -7.90 -10.49
CA SER A 68 5.69 -7.22 -11.79
C SER A 68 4.25 -7.20 -12.32
N GLY A 69 3.81 -6.03 -12.79
CA GLY A 69 2.43 -5.81 -13.24
C GLY A 69 1.52 -5.20 -12.18
N ASP A 70 1.90 -5.22 -10.90
CA ASP A 70 1.15 -4.49 -9.87
C ASP A 70 1.15 -2.99 -10.18
N GLU A 71 0.02 -2.33 -9.95
CA GLU A 71 -0.07 -0.88 -9.93
C GLU A 71 -0.07 -0.40 -8.48
N ILE A 72 0.72 0.63 -8.18
CA ILE A 72 0.84 1.19 -6.83
C ILE A 72 0.56 2.68 -6.83
N LEU A 73 0.08 3.18 -5.70
CA LEU A 73 -0.02 4.59 -5.37
C LEU A 73 0.92 4.89 -4.21
N TYR A 74 1.89 5.76 -4.41
CA TYR A 74 2.89 6.08 -3.39
C TYR A 74 3.19 7.57 -3.33
N ASP A 75 3.60 8.04 -2.15
CA ASP A 75 4.05 9.42 -1.96
C ASP A 75 5.47 9.59 -2.52
N ALA A 76 5.59 10.42 -3.56
CA ALA A 76 6.85 10.75 -4.21
C ALA A 76 7.51 12.05 -3.67
N GLY A 77 6.95 12.64 -2.61
CA GLY A 77 7.39 13.90 -2.01
C GLY A 77 6.67 15.14 -2.55
N ASN A 78 5.85 14.99 -3.59
CA ASN A 78 5.02 16.03 -4.19
C ASN A 78 3.54 15.59 -4.32
N GLY A 79 3.13 14.61 -3.51
CA GLY A 79 1.78 14.04 -3.53
C GLY A 79 1.76 12.57 -3.96
N MET A 80 0.55 12.04 -4.00
CA MET A 80 0.31 10.63 -4.32
C MET A 80 0.45 10.38 -5.84
N THR A 81 1.43 9.56 -6.21
CA THR A 81 1.78 9.27 -7.60
C THR A 81 1.48 7.81 -7.94
N PRO A 82 0.71 7.52 -9.01
CA PRO A 82 0.52 6.16 -9.50
C PRO A 82 1.73 5.68 -10.29
N ALA A 83 2.08 4.41 -10.17
CA ALA A 83 3.12 3.78 -10.99
C ALA A 83 2.90 2.28 -11.15
N HIS A 84 3.39 1.73 -12.26
CA HIS A 84 3.42 0.28 -12.48
C HIS A 84 4.74 -0.30 -11.99
N VAL A 85 4.68 -1.39 -11.23
CA VAL A 85 5.84 -2.17 -10.83
C VAL A 85 6.32 -2.97 -12.03
N ARG A 86 7.54 -2.69 -12.49
CA ARG A 86 8.20 -3.45 -13.56
C ARG A 86 8.97 -4.64 -13.01
N THR A 87 9.70 -4.43 -11.94
CA THR A 87 10.44 -5.47 -11.23
C THR A 87 10.44 -5.22 -9.74
N SER A 88 10.41 -6.31 -8.98
CA SER A 88 10.42 -6.32 -7.52
C SER A 88 11.37 -7.43 -7.09
N ALA A 89 12.52 -7.06 -6.53
CA ALA A 89 13.55 -8.02 -6.21
C ALA A 89 14.43 -7.56 -5.06
N LYS A 90 15.09 -8.51 -4.39
CA LYS A 90 16.15 -8.20 -3.45
C LYS A 90 17.27 -7.44 -4.16
N ALA A 91 17.74 -6.36 -3.55
CA ALA A 91 18.85 -5.60 -4.07
C ALA A 91 20.15 -6.42 -4.09
N THR A 92 20.86 -6.41 -5.21
CA THR A 92 22.12 -7.14 -5.42
C THR A 92 23.35 -6.23 -5.43
N ALA A 93 23.16 -4.91 -5.58
CA ALA A 93 24.25 -3.95 -5.65
C ALA A 93 24.98 -3.78 -4.30
N LYS A 94 26.32 -3.70 -4.34
CA LYS A 94 27.18 -3.45 -3.19
C LYS A 94 26.79 -2.11 -2.54
N GLY A 95 26.47 -2.13 -1.25
CA GLY A 95 25.97 -0.95 -0.51
C GLY A 95 24.45 -0.95 -0.29
N HIS A 96 23.71 -1.84 -0.94
CA HIS A 96 22.25 -1.98 -0.77
C HIS A 96 21.84 -3.33 -0.17
N ALA A 97 22.77 -4.01 0.50
CA ALA A 97 22.49 -5.28 1.16
C ALA A 97 21.32 -5.12 2.15
N GLY A 98 20.30 -5.98 2.02
CA GLY A 98 19.09 -5.93 2.85
C GLY A 98 18.00 -4.97 2.37
N GLN A 99 18.22 -4.23 1.27
CA GLN A 99 17.18 -3.44 0.63
C GLN A 99 16.43 -4.26 -0.43
N TRP A 100 15.25 -3.76 -0.77
CA TRP A 100 14.41 -4.22 -1.86
C TRP A 100 14.45 -3.17 -2.97
N SER A 101 14.66 -3.64 -4.21
CA SER A 101 14.66 -2.82 -5.42
C SER A 101 13.31 -2.96 -6.10
N LEU A 102 12.57 -1.85 -6.19
CA LEU A 102 11.32 -1.73 -6.93
C LEU A 102 11.57 -0.84 -8.14
N SER A 103 11.64 -1.42 -9.33
CA SER A 103 11.68 -0.61 -10.56
C SER A 103 10.25 -0.30 -10.98
N LEU A 104 9.96 0.98 -11.18
CA LEU A 104 8.65 1.48 -11.54
C LEU A 104 8.60 1.88 -13.02
N SER A 105 7.41 2.15 -13.54
CA SER A 105 7.24 2.77 -14.85
C SER A 105 7.94 4.15 -14.89
N GLY A 106 8.83 4.34 -15.87
CA GLY A 106 9.70 5.51 -15.97
C GLY A 106 11.15 5.21 -15.58
N PRO A 107 12.01 6.22 -15.35
CA PRO A 107 13.40 6.03 -14.95
C PRO A 107 13.56 5.74 -13.44
N HIS A 108 12.47 5.47 -12.71
CA HIS A 108 12.48 5.44 -11.26
C HIS A 108 12.68 4.02 -10.72
N THR A 109 13.72 3.86 -9.90
CA THR A 109 13.91 2.69 -9.04
C THR A 109 13.90 3.15 -7.59
N LEU A 110 13.05 2.53 -6.78
CA LEU A 110 13.01 2.76 -5.33
C LEU A 110 13.85 1.69 -4.63
N MET A 111 14.77 2.14 -3.78
CA MET A 111 15.52 1.28 -2.86
C MET A 111 14.94 1.44 -1.47
N VAL A 112 14.28 0.41 -0.97
CA VAL A 112 13.48 0.49 0.26
C VAL A 112 13.66 -0.73 1.16
N PRO A 113 13.39 -0.63 2.48
CA PRO A 113 13.32 -1.81 3.32
C PRO A 113 12.24 -2.78 2.81
N PRO A 114 12.47 -4.11 2.87
CA PRO A 114 11.53 -5.11 2.33
C PRO A 114 10.16 -5.10 3.02
N PHE A 115 10.11 -4.62 4.26
CA PHE A 115 8.90 -4.48 5.08
C PHE A 115 8.19 -3.13 4.92
N ARG A 116 8.69 -2.22 4.09
CA ARG A 116 7.99 -0.95 3.79
C ARG A 116 6.66 -1.26 3.10
N TYR A 117 5.58 -0.63 3.55
CA TYR A 117 4.27 -0.79 2.92
C TYR A 117 4.06 0.21 1.78
N PHE A 118 3.34 -0.22 0.76
CA PHE A 118 2.86 0.54 -0.39
C PHE A 118 1.36 0.31 -0.58
N ASN A 119 0.65 1.28 -1.14
CA ASN A 119 -0.75 1.07 -1.54
C ASN A 119 -0.76 0.43 -2.92
N ARG A 120 -1.06 -0.86 -3.01
CA ARG A 120 -1.31 -1.55 -4.28
C ARG A 120 -2.74 -1.29 -4.71
N ILE A 121 -2.94 -0.73 -5.90
CA ILE A 121 -4.24 -0.48 -6.49
C ILE A 121 -4.87 -1.83 -6.85
N LEU A 122 -6.12 -2.02 -6.45
CA LEU A 122 -6.90 -3.18 -6.83
C LEU A 122 -7.56 -2.94 -8.20
N PRO A 123 -7.61 -3.96 -9.07
CA PRO A 123 -8.40 -3.87 -10.29
C PRO A 123 -9.87 -3.61 -9.95
N ALA A 124 -10.52 -2.78 -10.77
CA ALA A 124 -11.95 -2.48 -10.67
C ALA A 124 -12.81 -3.69 -11.07
#